data_AF-A0A318NK42-F1
#
_entry.id   AF-A0A318NK42-F1
#
_cell.length_a   1.000
_cell.length_b   1.000
_cell.length_c   1.000
_cell.angle_alpha   90.00
_cell.angle_beta   90.00
_cell.angle_gamma   90.00
#
_symmetry.space_group_name_H-M   'P 1'
#
loop_
_entity.id
_entity.type
_entity.pdbx_description
1 polymer ?
#
loop_
_entity_poly.entity_id
_entity_poly.type
_entity_poly.pdbx_seq_one_letter_code
_entity_poly.pdbx_strand_id
1 'polypeptide(L)'
;MNGDLFLPWRKTRAEVPAGAGEVYVARDAEMERRWDDVGYSLMEHAEGPFSVLYEFASQPAVEIQLHEDPCERRGFGFEPYPATLVTVGLSLVTIVTPDADSPFSRGLLNALKQALISQTHR
;
A
#
# COMPACT_ATOMS: atom_id res chain seq x y z
N MET A 1 8.58 13.13 24.25
CA MET A 1 7.74 12.41 23.30
C MET A 1 7.16 13.46 22.37
N ASN A 2 7.68 13.56 21.14
CA ASN A 2 7.10 14.44 20.13
C ASN A 2 5.89 13.72 19.55
N GLY A 3 4.70 14.24 19.83
CA GLY A 3 3.48 13.84 19.13
C GLY A 3 3.48 14.53 17.78
N ASP A 4 3.87 13.81 16.74
CA ASP A 4 3.70 14.28 15.37
C ASP A 4 2.20 14.25 15.07
N LEU A 5 1.52 15.39 15.29
CA LEU A 5 0.14 15.57 14.88
C LEU A 5 0.02 15.27 13.38
N PHE A 6 -0.97 14.46 12.99
CA PHE A 6 -1.22 14.22 11.58
C PHE A 6 -1.67 15.53 10.94
N LEU A 7 -0.92 15.99 9.94
CA LEU A 7 -1.25 17.22 9.23
C LEU A 7 -2.02 16.87 7.95
N PRO A 8 -3.17 17.52 7.67
CA PRO A 8 -3.95 17.25 6.47
C PRO A 8 -3.10 17.42 5.20
N TRP A 9 -2.89 16.34 4.45
CA TRP A 9 -1.96 16.27 3.31
C TRP A 9 -2.06 17.47 2.35
N ARG A 10 -3.30 17.85 1.96
CA ARG A 10 -3.55 18.97 1.05
C ARG A 10 -3.13 20.35 1.59
N LYS A 11 -3.01 20.51 2.90
CA LYS A 11 -2.59 21.78 3.53
C LYS A 11 -1.08 21.86 3.70
N THR A 12 -0.39 20.73 3.81
CA THR A 12 1.03 20.66 4.16
C THR A 12 1.95 20.29 3.01
N ARG A 13 1.46 19.61 1.97
CA ARG A 13 2.27 19.20 0.82
C ARG A 13 1.57 19.54 -0.49
N ALA A 14 2.13 20.51 -1.20
CA ALA A 14 1.73 20.83 -2.57
C ALA A 14 2.17 19.73 -3.56
N GLU A 15 3.24 19.01 -3.23
CA GLU A 15 3.85 17.97 -4.07
C GLU A 15 4.20 16.72 -3.23
N VAL A 16 4.17 15.56 -3.89
CA VAL A 16 4.57 14.28 -3.32
C VAL A 16 6.11 14.16 -3.42
N PRO A 17 6.84 13.90 -2.32
CA PRO A 17 8.30 13.79 -2.38
C PRO A 17 8.78 12.78 -3.43
N ALA A 18 9.74 13.20 -4.26
CA ALA A 18 10.33 12.35 -5.28
C ALA A 18 11.28 11.32 -4.64
N GLY A 19 10.84 10.07 -4.58
CA GLY A 19 11.70 8.92 -4.32
C GLY A 19 11.42 8.13 -3.04
N ALA A 20 10.91 8.75 -1.99
CA ALA A 20 10.34 8.03 -0.84
C ALA A 20 9.38 8.91 -0.02
N GLY A 21 8.42 8.29 0.65
CA GLY A 21 7.53 9.01 1.56
C GLY A 21 6.47 8.14 2.22
N GLU A 22 5.85 8.73 3.23
CA GLU A 22 4.81 8.09 4.03
C GLU A 22 3.57 8.98 4.03
N VAL A 23 2.42 8.37 3.79
CA VAL A 23 1.11 8.99 3.79
C VAL A 23 0.26 8.28 4.81
N TYR A 24 -0.23 9.02 5.78
CA TYR A 24 -1.10 8.53 6.83
C TYR A 24 -2.51 9.05 6.60
N VAL A 25 -3.50 8.15 6.60
CA VAL A 25 -4.87 8.48 6.22
C VAL A 25 -5.82 8.09 7.34
N ALA A 26 -6.45 9.12 7.90
CA ALA A 26 -7.62 9.01 8.76
C ALA A 26 -8.76 9.82 8.12
N ARG A 27 -9.99 9.31 8.22
CA ARG A 27 -11.19 9.97 7.66
C ARG A 27 -11.49 11.29 8.36
N ASP A 28 -11.35 11.29 9.68
CA ASP A 28 -11.70 12.39 10.58
C ASP A 28 -10.84 12.37 11.85
N ALA A 29 -10.97 13.42 12.67
CA ALA A 29 -10.21 13.58 13.91
C ALA A 29 -10.54 12.51 14.97
N GLU A 30 -11.71 11.86 14.88
CA GLU A 30 -12.05 10.78 15.79
C GLU A 30 -11.26 9.52 15.45
N MET A 31 -11.18 9.18 14.16
CA MET A 31 -10.36 8.09 13.66
C MET A 31 -8.88 8.34 13.95
N GLU A 32 -8.39 9.57 13.77
CA GLU A 32 -7.02 9.96 14.11
C GLU A 32 -6.73 9.73 15.59
N ARG A 33 -7.56 10.29 16.49
CA ARG A 33 -7.40 10.09 17.93
C ARG A 33 -7.41 8.60 18.31
N ARG A 34 -8.34 7.84 17.73
CA ARG A 34 -8.45 6.41 18.02
C ARG A 34 -7.25 5.63 17.46
N TRP A 35 -6.68 6.07 16.34
CA TRP A 35 -5.46 5.49 15.79
C TRP A 35 -4.29 5.67 16.76
N ASP A 36 -4.14 6.85 17.35
CA ASP A 36 -3.12 7.10 18.38
C ASP A 36 -3.30 6.21 19.61
N ASP A 37 -4.55 5.96 20.01
CA ASP A 37 -4.88 5.19 21.21
C ASP A 37 -4.73 3.66 21.02
N VAL A 38 -5.18 3.12 19.87
CA VAL A 38 -5.32 1.66 19.67
C VAL A 38 -4.70 1.14 18.37
N GLY A 39 -4.02 1.98 17.60
CA GLY A 39 -3.36 1.56 16.36
C GLY A 39 -4.33 1.29 15.20
N TYR A 40 -3.88 0.45 14.26
CA TYR A 40 -4.66 0.09 13.07
C TYR A 40 -5.82 -0.83 13.44
N SER A 41 -7.00 -0.25 13.66
CA SER A 41 -8.21 -0.98 14.03
C SER A 41 -9.41 -0.50 13.22
N LEU A 42 -10.32 -1.42 12.89
CA LEU A 42 -11.61 -1.04 12.32
C LEU A 42 -12.50 -0.33 13.36
N MET A 43 -13.24 0.66 12.89
CA MET A 43 -14.26 1.40 13.63
C MET A 43 -15.66 0.83 13.36
N GLU A 44 -16.69 1.44 13.97
CA GLU A 44 -18.09 0.96 13.93
C GLU A 44 -18.67 0.76 12.52
N HIS A 45 -18.10 1.43 11.52
CA HIS A 45 -18.51 1.34 10.11
C HIS A 45 -17.65 0.39 9.27
N ALA A 46 -16.84 -0.46 9.91
CA ALA A 46 -15.86 -1.33 9.26
C ALA A 46 -14.83 -0.59 8.39
N GLU A 47 -14.58 0.69 8.68
CA GLU A 47 -13.48 1.49 8.14
C GLU A 47 -12.43 1.71 9.23
N GLY A 48 -11.17 1.90 8.87
CA GLY A 48 -10.13 2.25 9.82
C GLY A 48 -9.01 3.07 9.19
N PRO A 49 -8.05 3.54 10.00
CA PRO A 49 -6.90 4.25 9.48
C PRO A 49 -6.03 3.33 8.64
N PHE A 50 -5.31 3.88 7.68
CA PHE A 50 -4.32 3.15 6.90
C PHE A 50 -3.13 4.05 6.56
N SER A 51 -2.00 3.44 6.24
CA SER A 51 -0.83 4.16 5.75
C SER A 51 -0.34 3.59 4.42
N VAL A 52 0.23 4.48 3.60
CA VAL A 52 0.89 4.14 2.35
C VAL A 52 2.31 4.65 2.43
N LEU A 53 3.27 3.73 2.37
CA LEU A 53 4.69 4.02 2.30
C LEU A 53 5.15 3.69 0.89
N TYR A 54 5.97 4.55 0.31
CA TYR A 54 6.57 4.31 -0.99
C TYR A 54 8.05 4.65 -0.95
N GLU A 55 8.85 3.88 -1.67
CA GLU A 55 10.26 4.14 -1.90
C GLU A 55 10.73 3.51 -3.21
N PHE A 56 11.88 3.93 -3.75
CA PHE A 56 12.54 3.14 -4.78
C PHE A 56 13.02 1.80 -4.21
N ALA A 57 12.95 0.74 -5.02
CA ALA A 57 13.44 -0.55 -4.61
C ALA A 57 14.94 -0.45 -4.24
N SER A 58 15.25 -0.72 -2.97
CA SER A 58 16.60 -0.60 -2.41
C SER A 58 17.53 -1.73 -2.85
N GLN A 59 16.96 -2.88 -3.20
CA GLN A 59 17.68 -4.03 -3.77
C GLN A 59 17.45 -4.08 -5.27
N PRO A 60 18.45 -4.46 -6.08
CA PRO A 60 18.31 -4.55 -7.53
C PRO A 60 17.59 -5.83 -8.00
N ALA A 61 17.51 -6.84 -7.13
CA ALA A 61 16.79 -8.07 -7.38
C ALA A 61 16.28 -8.68 -6.05
N VAL A 62 15.12 -9.34 -6.09
CA VAL A 62 14.50 -10.00 -4.93
C VAL A 62 13.98 -11.37 -5.34
N GLU A 63 14.16 -12.37 -4.48
CA GLU A 63 13.53 -13.70 -4.67
C GLU A 63 12.05 -13.64 -4.31
N ILE A 64 11.20 -14.14 -5.20
CA ILE A 64 9.76 -14.20 -5.03
C ILE A 64 9.25 -15.61 -5.32
N GLN A 65 8.07 -15.94 -4.78
CA GLN A 65 7.32 -17.12 -5.18
C GLN A 65 6.17 -16.69 -6.07
N LEU A 66 6.14 -17.22 -7.29
CA LEU A 66 5.01 -16.99 -8.19
C LEU A 66 3.89 -17.97 -7.82
N HIS A 67 2.70 -17.43 -7.54
CA HIS A 67 1.51 -18.21 -7.21
C HIS A 67 0.52 -18.32 -8.38
N GLU A 68 0.71 -17.54 -9.45
CA GLU A 68 -0.09 -17.55 -10.67
C GLU A 68 0.81 -17.29 -11.89
N ASP A 69 0.38 -17.72 -13.09
CA ASP A 69 1.14 -17.50 -14.34
C ASP A 69 1.02 -16.04 -14.81
N PRO A 70 2.10 -15.24 -14.78
CA PRO A 70 2.04 -13.84 -15.20
C PRO A 70 1.87 -13.67 -16.72
N CYS A 71 2.10 -14.72 -17.51
CA CYS A 71 2.11 -14.66 -18.98
C CYS A 71 0.87 -15.32 -19.62
N GLU A 72 -0.16 -15.66 -18.83
CA GLU A 72 -1.39 -16.35 -19.26
C GLU A 72 -1.14 -17.43 -20.35
N ARG A 73 -0.16 -18.32 -20.15
CA ARG A 73 0.05 -19.39 -21.13
C ARG A 73 -1.11 -20.38 -21.00
N ARG A 74 -1.98 -20.43 -22.01
CA ARG A 74 -3.02 -21.47 -22.10
C ARG A 74 -2.35 -22.86 -22.13
N GLY A 75 -2.27 -23.52 -20.98
CA GLY A 75 -1.64 -24.83 -20.80
C GLY A 75 -1.78 -25.31 -19.34
N PHE A 76 -1.71 -26.63 -19.15
CA PHE A 76 -1.98 -27.35 -17.90
C PHE A 76 -1.36 -26.73 -16.63
N GLY A 77 -2.15 -26.76 -15.53
CA GLY A 77 -1.74 -26.67 -14.12
C GLY A 77 -0.54 -25.78 -13.78
N PHE A 78 -0.80 -24.63 -13.17
CA PHE A 78 0.26 -23.81 -12.59
C PHE A 78 0.73 -24.43 -11.26
N GLU A 79 2.02 -24.77 -11.16
CA GLU A 79 2.67 -25.11 -9.90
C GLU A 79 3.50 -23.90 -9.41
N PRO A 80 3.37 -23.46 -8.15
CA PRO A 80 4.18 -22.37 -7.62
C PRO A 80 5.68 -22.66 -7.68
N TYR A 81 6.47 -21.71 -8.19
CA TYR A 81 7.93 -21.83 -8.31
C TYR A 81 8.65 -20.56 -7.88
N PRO A 82 9.91 -20.66 -7.40
CA PRO A 82 10.73 -19.49 -7.08
C PRO A 82 11.18 -18.76 -8.36
N ALA A 83 11.21 -17.44 -8.31
CA ALA A 83 11.70 -16.59 -9.39
C ALA A 83 12.49 -15.40 -8.81
N THR A 84 13.32 -14.79 -9.65
CA THR A 84 14.00 -13.53 -9.33
C THR A 84 13.27 -12.37 -9.98
N LEU A 85 12.79 -11.42 -9.18
CA LEU A 85 12.26 -10.15 -9.66
C LEU A 85 13.38 -9.13 -9.76
N VAL A 86 13.66 -8.63 -10.98
CA VAL A 86 14.57 -7.50 -11.18
C VAL A 86 13.81 -6.20 -10.89
N THR A 87 14.29 -5.43 -9.93
CA THR A 87 13.58 -4.30 -9.34
C THR A 87 14.18 -2.93 -9.68
N VAL A 88 15.23 -2.91 -10.51
CA VAL A 88 15.85 -1.66 -10.99
C VAL A 88 14.82 -0.78 -11.69
N GLY A 89 14.66 0.45 -11.22
CA GLY A 89 13.67 1.40 -11.74
C GLY A 89 12.24 1.16 -11.26
N LEU A 90 12.01 0.18 -10.38
CA LEU A 90 10.72 -0.03 -9.73
C LEU A 90 10.65 0.72 -8.38
N SER A 91 9.44 1.07 -7.99
CA SER A 91 9.12 1.55 -6.64
C SER A 91 8.43 0.44 -5.86
N LEU A 92 8.81 0.28 -4.59
CA LEU A 92 8.07 -0.52 -3.64
C LEU A 92 7.00 0.36 -2.99
N VAL A 93 5.75 -0.10 -3.01
CA VAL A 93 4.63 0.56 -2.32
C VAL A 93 4.06 -0.42 -1.30
N THR A 94 4.12 -0.02 -0.03
CA THR A 94 3.61 -0.79 1.11
C THR A 94 2.35 -0.10 1.62
N ILE A 95 1.26 -0.85 1.74
CA ILE A 95 0.03 -0.38 2.38
C ILE A 95 -0.17 -1.13 3.70
N VAL A 96 -0.40 -0.40 4.78
CA VAL A 96 -0.70 -0.98 6.10
C VAL A 96 -2.16 -0.71 6.42
N THR A 97 -2.93 -1.78 6.63
CA THR A 97 -4.37 -1.74 6.90
C THR A 97 -4.71 -2.38 8.26
N PRO A 98 -5.89 -2.09 8.84
CA PRO A 98 -6.32 -2.64 10.13
C PRO A 98 -6.34 -4.17 10.24
N ASP A 99 -6.59 -4.85 9.12
CA ASP A 99 -6.52 -6.30 9.01
C ASP A 99 -6.21 -6.69 7.55
N ALA A 100 -5.95 -7.98 7.28
CA ALA A 100 -5.68 -8.47 5.93
C ALA A 100 -6.96 -8.80 5.14
N ASP A 101 -8.01 -9.28 5.81
CA ASP A 101 -9.12 -9.98 5.16
C ASP A 101 -10.43 -9.19 5.08
N SER A 102 -10.54 -8.03 5.75
CA SER A 102 -11.76 -7.25 5.72
C SER A 102 -12.07 -6.75 4.29
N PRO A 103 -13.36 -6.53 3.99
CA PRO A 103 -13.76 -5.87 2.76
C PRO A 103 -13.07 -4.51 2.56
N PHE A 104 -12.83 -3.78 3.65
CA PHE A 104 -12.16 -2.47 3.62
C PHE A 104 -10.71 -2.57 3.16
N SER A 105 -9.90 -3.43 3.80
CA SER A 105 -8.49 -3.62 3.44
C SER A 105 -8.32 -4.13 2.01
N ARG A 106 -9.16 -5.09 1.59
CA ARG A 106 -9.18 -5.57 0.19
C ARG A 106 -9.58 -4.48 -0.79
N GLY A 107 -10.54 -3.63 -0.41
CA GLY A 107 -10.97 -2.47 -1.19
C GLY A 107 -9.85 -1.47 -1.40
N LEU A 108 -9.09 -1.15 -0.35
CA LEU A 108 -7.93 -0.25 -0.42
C LEU A 108 -6.84 -0.79 -1.33
N LEU A 109 -6.49 -2.08 -1.18
CA LEU A 109 -5.49 -2.72 -2.03
C LEU A 109 -5.92 -2.71 -3.51
N ASN A 110 -7.17 -3.01 -3.79
CA ASN A 110 -7.71 -2.97 -5.15
C ASN A 110 -7.70 -1.55 -5.72
N ALA A 111 -8.10 -0.55 -4.94
CA ALA A 111 -8.07 0.85 -5.36
C ALA A 111 -6.64 1.31 -5.69
N LEU A 112 -5.66 0.96 -4.84
CA LEU A 112 -4.25 1.26 -5.08
C LEU A 112 -3.75 0.60 -6.37
N LYS A 113 -4.03 -0.70 -6.57
CA LYS A 113 -3.67 -1.43 -7.79
C LYS A 113 -4.25 -0.74 -9.03
N GLN A 114 -5.53 -0.40 -9.02
CA GLN A 114 -6.19 0.26 -10.15
C GLN A 114 -5.63 1.66 -10.44
N ALA A 115 -5.31 2.42 -9.39
CA ALA A 115 -4.69 3.73 -9.53
C ALA A 115 -3.30 3.62 -10.18
N LEU A 116 -2.47 2.66 -9.75
CA LEU A 116 -1.14 2.43 -10.32
C LEU A 116 -1.20 1.98 -11.78
N ILE A 117 -2.11 1.05 -12.12
CA ILE A 117 -2.31 0.60 -13.51
C ILE A 117 -2.73 1.77 -14.40
N SER A 118 -3.64 2.62 -13.93
CA SER A 118 -4.16 3.74 -14.71
C SER A 118 -3.12 4.84 -14.99
N GLN A 119 -2.11 4.98 -14.14
CA GLN A 119 -0.99 5.92 -14.37
C GLN A 119 -0.03 5.43 -15.45
N THR A 120 0.13 4.12 -15.62
CA THR A 120 1.00 3.52 -16.65
C THR A 120 0.47 3.73 -18.08
N HIS A 121 -0.81 4.11 -18.24
CA HIS A 121 -1.45 4.35 -19.54
C HIS A 121 -1.52 5.84 -19.94
N ARG A 122 -0.79 6.73 -19.26
CA ARG A 122 -0.61 8.14 -19.63
C ARG A 122 0.79 8.39 -20.16
#